data_AF-A0A4U0YJL1-F1
#
_entry.id   AF-A0A4U0YJL1-F1
#
_cell.length_a   1.000
_cell.length_b   1.000
_cell.length_c   1.000
_cell.angle_alpha   90.00
_cell.angle_beta   90.00
_cell.angle_gamma   90.00
#
_symmetry.space_group_name_H-M   'P 1'
#
loop_
_entity.id
_entity.type
_entity.pdbx_description
1 polymer ?
#
loop_
_entity_poly.entity_id
_entity_poly.type
_entity_poly.pdbx_seq_one_letter_code
_entity_poly.pdbx_strand_id
1 'polypeptide(L)'
;MPGFCFQALEAERRSNTITASCRTIPVSSGYKVKTLCAIVRALHDLKKSLRLSSFHFSIKSCSVSAQLSNILAAILPILLSLLVGYLVGKRLPKPVVKPLLRCITPVVWIILFVIGLDSGATFSSLASGMEVLKQSALYAFTISAVVFACLMPLNRPGTAQEDSPGGWLGLWHPVKECLIAFGLVLLGAFAWRLQWHDNGIGAALINISGWLYALLFLIGLDLAQVVISRSWLAPRVLKIPLVVMLASMLAGVLLSWITGERLAVALALSTGFGWFSLSGALAGQYLGEAYGSVALLTDLMRELIGLTVVFMLGRNFANSSIGVCGATAMDTTLPFVRQACHYEYVPTAIISGLILTIAAPFFMLFFLSFV
;
A
#
# COMPACT_ATOMS: atom_id res chain seq x y z
N MET A 1 2.97 -2.21 -47.15
CA MET A 1 3.14 -3.58 -47.69
C MET A 1 3.94 -4.38 -46.67
N PRO A 2 3.33 -5.34 -45.96
CA PRO A 2 3.97 -6.11 -44.91
C PRO A 2 4.59 -7.40 -45.49
N GLY A 3 5.83 -7.71 -45.13
CA GLY A 3 6.52 -8.87 -45.72
C GLY A 3 7.84 -9.30 -45.07
N PHE A 4 8.06 -9.05 -43.76
CA PHE A 4 9.28 -9.51 -43.08
C PHE A 4 9.12 -10.03 -41.64
N CYS A 5 7.89 -10.13 -41.10
CA CYS A 5 7.68 -10.63 -39.72
C CYS A 5 7.17 -12.09 -39.65
N PHE A 6 7.05 -12.78 -40.79
CA PHE A 6 6.40 -14.11 -40.86
C PHE A 6 7.37 -15.31 -40.84
N GLN A 7 8.70 -15.10 -40.85
CA GLN A 7 9.68 -16.20 -40.90
C GLN A 7 10.27 -16.64 -39.56
N ALA A 8 9.97 -15.96 -38.45
CA ALA A 8 10.44 -16.36 -37.12
C ALA A 8 9.45 -17.25 -36.34
N LEU A 9 8.19 -17.34 -36.76
CA LEU A 9 7.13 -18.07 -36.05
C LEU A 9 6.88 -19.51 -36.58
N GLU A 10 7.61 -19.93 -37.62
CA GLU A 10 7.37 -21.21 -38.29
C GLU A 10 8.48 -22.26 -38.05
N ALA A 11 9.57 -21.88 -37.37
CA ALA A 11 10.68 -22.77 -37.01
C ALA A 11 10.48 -23.50 -35.67
N GLU A 12 9.59 -23.04 -34.79
CA GLU A 12 9.39 -23.61 -33.45
C GLU A 12 8.23 -24.63 -33.39
N ARG A 13 7.53 -24.84 -34.51
CA ARG A 13 6.36 -25.73 -34.60
C ARG A 13 6.67 -27.18 -35.00
N ARG A 14 7.95 -27.56 -35.17
CA ARG A 14 8.35 -28.89 -35.66
C ARG A 14 9.19 -29.78 -34.74
N SER A 15 9.43 -29.40 -33.48
CA SER A 15 10.13 -30.28 -32.52
C SER A 15 9.30 -30.51 -31.26
N ASN A 16 8.27 -31.35 -31.40
CA ASN A 16 7.43 -31.79 -30.28
C ASN A 16 7.52 -33.33 -30.18
N THR A 17 8.57 -33.88 -29.57
CA THR A 17 8.53 -35.27 -29.04
C THR A 17 9.65 -35.55 -28.02
N ILE A 18 9.56 -35.01 -26.80
CA ILE A 18 10.25 -35.63 -25.65
C ILE A 18 9.29 -35.64 -24.45
N THR A 19 8.94 -36.85 -24.03
CA THR A 19 8.16 -37.25 -22.86
C THR A 19 8.47 -36.44 -21.60
N ALA A 20 7.50 -35.64 -21.13
CA ALA A 20 7.57 -34.96 -19.85
C ALA A 20 7.33 -35.97 -18.71
N SER A 21 8.42 -36.35 -18.04
CA SER A 21 8.39 -37.04 -16.76
C SER A 21 7.90 -36.07 -15.68
N CYS A 22 6.71 -36.33 -15.15
CA CYS A 22 6.09 -35.57 -14.08
C CYS A 22 6.85 -35.87 -12.76
N ARG A 23 7.86 -35.08 -12.41
CA ARG A 23 8.43 -35.08 -11.06
C ARG A 23 7.51 -34.30 -10.13
N THR A 24 6.69 -35.04 -9.41
CA THR A 24 5.99 -34.61 -8.20
C THR A 24 6.97 -34.03 -7.18
N ILE A 25 6.82 -32.75 -6.84
CA ILE A 25 7.39 -32.18 -5.61
C ILE A 25 6.45 -32.59 -4.47
N PRO A 26 6.92 -33.32 -3.44
CA PRO A 26 6.04 -33.75 -2.35
C PRO A 26 5.82 -32.58 -1.38
N VAL A 27 4.66 -31.92 -1.47
CA VAL A 27 4.19 -31.01 -0.41
C VAL A 27 3.70 -31.86 0.76
N SER A 28 4.63 -32.13 1.67
CA SER A 28 4.37 -32.67 3.01
C SER A 28 3.55 -31.67 3.83
N SER A 29 2.21 -31.73 3.75
CA SER A 29 1.33 -31.15 4.78
C SER A 29 -0.04 -31.84 4.84
N GLY A 30 -0.04 -33.17 5.01
CA GLY A 30 -1.27 -33.99 5.10
C GLY A 30 -2.17 -33.69 6.31
N TYR A 31 -1.69 -32.91 7.30
CA TYR A 31 -2.44 -32.60 8.52
C TYR A 31 -3.31 -31.34 8.40
N LYS A 32 -2.91 -30.32 7.60
CA LYS A 32 -3.72 -29.09 7.44
C LYS A 32 -4.90 -29.26 6.48
N VAL A 33 -4.82 -30.20 5.53
CA VAL A 33 -5.86 -30.45 4.52
C VAL A 33 -7.11 -31.09 5.11
N LYS A 34 -6.98 -31.96 6.12
CA LYS A 34 -8.12 -32.64 6.75
C LYS A 34 -9.01 -31.69 7.55
N THR A 35 -8.42 -30.76 8.30
CA THR A 35 -9.15 -29.74 9.06
C THR A 35 -9.88 -28.76 8.14
N LEU A 36 -9.26 -28.39 7.01
CA LEU A 36 -9.86 -27.53 5.99
C LEU A 36 -11.02 -28.22 5.26
N CYS A 37 -10.89 -29.51 4.93
CA CYS A 37 -11.96 -30.31 4.34
C CYS A 37 -13.19 -30.45 5.27
N ALA A 38 -12.97 -30.51 6.59
CA ALA A 38 -14.06 -30.57 7.57
C ALA A 38 -14.85 -29.25 7.64
N ILE A 39 -14.16 -28.12 7.60
CA ILE A 39 -14.77 -26.77 7.62
C ILE A 39 -15.53 -26.50 6.30
N VAL A 40 -14.96 -26.90 5.15
CA VAL A 40 -15.61 -26.74 3.84
C VAL A 40 -16.85 -27.64 3.73
N ARG A 41 -16.83 -28.86 4.28
CA ARG A 41 -18.03 -29.71 4.37
C ARG A 41 -19.11 -29.11 5.27
N ALA A 42 -18.73 -28.59 6.44
CA ALA A 42 -19.66 -27.92 7.34
C ALA A 42 -20.33 -26.69 6.69
N LEU A 43 -19.59 -25.90 5.92
CA LEU A 43 -20.13 -24.75 5.17
C LEU A 43 -21.00 -25.17 3.97
N HIS A 44 -20.66 -26.28 3.31
CA HIS A 44 -21.47 -26.86 2.24
C HIS A 44 -22.81 -27.41 2.76
N ASP A 45 -22.81 -28.05 3.93
CA ASP A 45 -24.03 -28.51 4.59
C ASP A 45 -24.90 -27.34 5.10
N LEU A 46 -24.26 -26.24 5.54
CA LEU A 46 -24.98 -24.99 5.88
C LEU A 46 -25.65 -24.36 4.65
N LYS A 47 -24.99 -24.36 3.49
CA LYS A 47 -25.54 -23.89 2.21
C LYS A 47 -26.71 -24.74 1.73
N LYS A 48 -26.67 -26.05 1.97
CA LYS A 48 -27.76 -26.98 1.62
C LYS A 48 -29.01 -26.76 2.50
N SER A 49 -28.81 -26.31 3.74
CA SER A 49 -29.89 -25.96 4.68
C SER A 49 -30.65 -24.68 4.30
N LEU A 50 -30.00 -23.72 3.62
CA LEU A 50 -30.51 -22.36 3.42
C LEU A 50 -31.33 -22.11 2.13
N ARG A 51 -31.64 -23.12 1.29
CA ARG A 51 -32.47 -23.05 0.05
C ARG A 51 -32.55 -21.66 -0.62
N LEU A 52 -31.42 -21.03 -0.94
CA LEU A 52 -31.39 -19.79 -1.71
C LEU A 52 -31.15 -20.13 -3.18
N SER A 53 -32.25 -20.21 -3.92
CA SER A 53 -32.27 -20.38 -5.37
C SER A 53 -32.11 -19.05 -6.10
N SER A 54 -31.26 -19.07 -7.12
CA SER A 54 -31.02 -18.04 -8.15
C SER A 54 -29.91 -17.01 -7.84
N PHE A 55 -28.71 -17.33 -8.30
CA PHE A 55 -27.84 -16.43 -9.08
C PHE A 55 -26.76 -17.33 -9.71
N HIS A 56 -26.81 -17.53 -11.02
CA HIS A 56 -25.95 -18.48 -11.73
C HIS A 56 -24.61 -17.79 -12.07
N PHE A 57 -23.72 -17.68 -11.08
CA PHE A 57 -22.33 -17.32 -11.30
C PHE A 57 -21.53 -18.62 -11.46
N SER A 58 -21.31 -19.04 -12.71
CA SER A 58 -20.50 -20.21 -13.04
C SER A 58 -19.02 -19.88 -12.87
N ILE A 59 -18.57 -19.73 -11.62
CA ILE A 59 -17.14 -19.83 -11.33
C ILE A 59 -16.79 -21.31 -11.24
N LYS A 60 -15.83 -21.75 -12.06
CA LYS A 60 -15.15 -23.03 -11.85
C LYS A 60 -14.69 -23.10 -10.38
N SER A 61 -15.33 -23.96 -9.57
CA SER A 61 -15.05 -24.09 -8.13
C SER A 61 -13.58 -24.41 -7.83
N CYS A 62 -12.86 -25.03 -8.77
CA CYS A 62 -11.42 -25.32 -8.65
C CYS A 62 -10.53 -24.05 -8.73
N SER A 63 -11.02 -23.00 -9.39
CA SER A 63 -10.33 -21.71 -9.46
C SER A 63 -10.51 -20.98 -8.13
N VAL A 64 -11.76 -20.84 -7.67
CA VAL A 64 -12.10 -20.06 -6.45
C VAL A 64 -11.36 -20.58 -5.23
N SER A 65 -11.26 -21.90 -5.05
CA SER A 65 -10.53 -22.47 -3.92
C SER A 65 -9.04 -22.14 -3.96
N ALA A 66 -8.44 -22.13 -5.17
CA ALA A 66 -7.03 -21.80 -5.37
C ALA A 66 -6.76 -20.29 -5.19
N GLN A 67 -7.64 -19.43 -5.71
CA GLN A 67 -7.55 -17.99 -5.49
C GLN A 67 -7.76 -17.64 -4.02
N LEU A 68 -8.74 -18.26 -3.35
CA LEU A 68 -8.96 -18.07 -1.92
C LEU A 68 -7.75 -18.53 -1.10
N SER A 69 -7.10 -19.65 -1.49
CA SER A 69 -5.86 -20.06 -0.83
C SER A 69 -4.70 -19.09 -1.05
N ASN A 70 -4.60 -18.48 -2.24
CA ASN A 70 -3.56 -17.49 -2.53
C ASN A 70 -3.78 -16.18 -1.77
N ILE A 71 -5.03 -15.69 -1.74
CA ILE A 71 -5.46 -14.56 -0.91
C ILE A 71 -5.09 -14.81 0.54
N LEU A 72 -5.47 -15.98 1.08
CA LEU A 72 -5.20 -16.32 2.47
C LEU A 72 -3.69 -16.45 2.72
N ALA A 73 -2.93 -17.03 1.80
CA ALA A 73 -1.48 -17.19 1.94
C ALA A 73 -0.73 -15.85 1.93
N ALA A 74 -1.19 -14.86 1.15
CA ALA A 74 -0.59 -13.53 1.10
C ALA A 74 -0.97 -12.66 2.31
N ILE A 75 -2.25 -12.70 2.73
CA ILE A 75 -2.78 -11.85 3.79
C ILE A 75 -2.46 -12.40 5.19
N LEU A 76 -2.48 -13.72 5.38
CA LEU A 76 -2.34 -14.34 6.70
C LEU A 76 -1.02 -14.02 7.41
N PRO A 77 0.18 -14.10 6.77
CA PRO A 77 1.45 -13.77 7.43
C PRO A 77 1.50 -12.32 7.93
N ILE A 78 0.87 -11.41 7.18
CA ILE A 78 0.85 -9.98 7.46
C ILE A 78 -0.12 -9.68 8.60
N LEU A 79 -1.35 -10.22 8.54
CA LEU A 79 -2.29 -10.14 9.65
C LEU A 79 -1.73 -10.78 10.92
N LEU A 80 -1.02 -11.91 10.82
CA LEU A 80 -0.36 -12.54 11.95
C LEU A 80 0.75 -11.65 12.52
N SER A 81 1.62 -11.07 11.70
CA SER A 81 2.69 -10.17 12.17
C SER A 81 2.11 -8.96 12.91
N LEU A 82 1.07 -8.34 12.35
CA LEU A 82 0.39 -7.19 12.95
C LEU A 82 -0.37 -7.57 14.24
N LEU A 83 -1.08 -8.71 14.25
CA LEU A 83 -1.79 -9.21 15.43
C LEU A 83 -0.83 -9.59 16.55
N VAL A 84 0.28 -10.27 16.23
CA VAL A 84 1.31 -10.62 17.21
C VAL A 84 1.94 -9.36 17.78
N GLY A 85 2.26 -8.37 16.94
CA GLY A 85 2.70 -7.05 17.38
C GLY A 85 1.71 -6.40 18.35
N TYR A 86 0.42 -6.39 18.00
CA TYR A 86 -0.63 -5.83 18.85
C TYR A 86 -0.74 -6.54 20.21
N LEU A 87 -0.78 -7.86 20.22
CA LEU A 87 -0.89 -8.66 21.45
C LEU A 87 0.34 -8.48 22.36
N VAL A 88 1.53 -8.44 21.78
CA VAL A 88 2.78 -8.18 22.50
C VAL A 88 2.79 -6.77 23.08
N GLY A 89 2.34 -5.77 22.32
CA GLY A 89 2.31 -4.37 22.75
C GLY A 89 1.37 -4.12 23.93
N LYS A 90 0.27 -4.90 24.01
CA LYS A 90 -0.64 -4.86 25.15
C LYS A 90 -0.08 -5.54 26.41
N ARG A 91 0.78 -6.55 26.25
CA ARG A 91 1.36 -7.32 27.35
C ARG A 91 2.65 -6.71 27.90
N LEU A 92 3.41 -6.01 27.06
CA LEU A 92 4.69 -5.43 27.46
C LEU A 92 4.53 -4.12 28.23
N PRO A 93 5.41 -3.84 29.21
CA PRO A 93 5.41 -2.57 29.92
C PRO A 93 5.89 -1.43 29.01
N LYS A 94 5.29 -0.24 29.17
CA LYS A 94 5.63 0.99 28.44
C LYS A 94 7.14 1.30 28.30
N PRO A 95 8.01 1.11 29.33
CA PRO A 95 9.45 1.33 29.17
C PRO A 95 10.13 0.43 28.12
N VAL A 96 9.59 -0.76 27.85
CA VAL A 96 10.11 -1.67 26.81
C VAL A 96 9.51 -1.32 25.45
N VAL A 97 8.23 -0.95 25.40
CA VAL A 97 7.57 -0.61 24.12
C VAL A 97 8.17 0.65 23.48
N LYS A 98 8.45 1.70 24.28
CA LYS A 98 8.99 2.97 23.77
C LYS A 98 10.24 2.82 22.89
N PRO A 99 11.32 2.12 23.29
CA PRO A 99 12.48 1.93 22.42
C PRO A 99 12.16 1.10 21.18
N LEU A 100 11.29 0.09 21.26
CA LEU A 100 10.86 -0.67 20.08
C LEU A 100 10.14 0.22 19.05
N LEU A 101 9.27 1.12 19.50
CA LEU A 101 8.60 2.08 18.60
C LEU A 101 9.59 3.04 17.93
N ARG A 102 10.68 3.42 18.62
CA ARG A 102 11.76 4.22 17.99
C ARG A 102 12.48 3.46 16.88
N CYS A 103 12.42 2.13 16.85
CA CYS A 103 13.00 1.32 15.77
C CYS A 103 12.18 1.37 14.47
N ILE A 104 10.97 1.92 14.46
CA ILE A 104 10.17 2.05 13.23
C ILE A 104 10.93 2.88 12.19
N THR A 105 11.42 4.06 12.56
CA THR A 105 12.14 4.97 11.65
C THR A 105 13.37 4.32 10.99
N PRO A 106 14.33 3.70 11.73
CA PRO A 106 15.46 3.05 11.09
C PRO A 106 15.06 1.82 10.25
N VAL A 107 14.03 1.07 10.64
CA VAL A 107 13.50 -0.03 9.81
C VAL A 107 12.95 0.51 8.48
N VAL A 108 12.22 1.62 8.51
CA VAL A 108 11.75 2.30 7.29
C VAL A 108 12.94 2.75 6.44
N TRP A 109 13.98 3.34 7.03
CA TRP A 109 15.16 3.75 6.27
C TRP A 109 15.88 2.58 5.59
N ILE A 110 15.99 1.45 6.28
CA ILE A 110 16.55 0.21 5.71
C ILE A 110 15.68 -0.27 4.54
N ILE A 111 14.35 -0.31 4.71
CA ILE A 111 13.42 -0.72 3.63
C ILE A 111 13.57 0.18 2.41
N LEU A 112 13.60 1.51 2.59
CA LEU A 112 13.76 2.46 1.49
C LEU A 112 15.10 2.27 0.77
N PHE A 113 16.17 2.06 1.53
CA PHE A 113 17.49 1.77 0.97
C PHE A 113 17.50 0.44 0.20
N VAL A 114 16.87 -0.61 0.72
CA VAL A 114 16.76 -1.93 0.07
C VAL A 114 15.92 -1.86 -1.20
N ILE A 115 14.78 -1.14 -1.19
CA ILE A 115 13.99 -0.88 -2.40
C ILE A 115 14.85 -0.13 -3.44
N GLY A 116 15.65 0.83 -2.99
CA GLY A 116 16.62 1.53 -3.84
C GLY A 116 17.67 0.61 -4.45
N LEU A 117 18.27 -0.27 -3.63
CA LEU A 117 19.23 -1.28 -4.07
C LEU A 117 18.62 -2.19 -5.14
N ASP A 118 17.43 -2.74 -4.87
CA ASP A 118 16.70 -3.64 -5.78
C ASP A 118 16.42 -2.93 -7.10
N SER A 119 15.83 -1.72 -7.04
CA SER A 119 15.52 -0.91 -8.21
C SER A 119 16.72 -0.33 -8.97
N GLY A 120 17.95 -0.48 -8.46
CA GLY A 120 19.17 0.04 -9.08
C GLY A 120 19.43 -0.47 -10.49
N ALA A 121 18.98 -1.69 -10.82
CA ALA A 121 19.00 -2.23 -12.19
C ALA A 121 18.01 -1.49 -13.11
N THR A 122 16.83 -1.17 -12.58
CA THR A 122 15.76 -0.46 -13.31
C THR A 122 16.16 1.00 -13.61
N PHE A 123 16.92 1.65 -12.72
CA PHE A 123 17.44 3.02 -12.93
C PHE A 123 18.74 3.08 -13.76
N SER A 124 19.13 1.97 -14.41
CA SER A 124 20.35 1.93 -15.24
C SER A 124 20.30 2.86 -16.45
N SER A 125 19.10 3.24 -16.92
CA SER A 125 18.89 4.21 -17.99
C SER A 125 18.04 5.39 -17.50
N LEU A 126 18.32 6.59 -18.02
CA LEU A 126 17.52 7.78 -17.70
C LEU A 126 16.07 7.64 -18.20
N ALA A 127 15.87 6.91 -19.31
CA ALA A 127 14.55 6.70 -19.91
C ALA A 127 13.62 5.88 -19.01
N SER A 128 14.10 4.78 -18.43
CA SER A 128 13.33 3.95 -17.50
C SER A 128 12.98 4.70 -16.22
N GLY A 129 13.93 5.46 -15.66
CA GLY A 129 13.65 6.31 -14.49
C GLY A 129 12.59 7.38 -14.75
N MET A 130 12.62 8.01 -15.93
CA MET A 130 11.61 8.98 -16.34
C MET A 130 10.22 8.35 -16.50
N GLU A 131 10.14 7.14 -17.03
CA GLU A 131 8.85 6.43 -17.15
C GLU A 131 8.27 6.09 -15.77
N VAL A 132 9.10 5.60 -14.84
CA VAL A 132 8.67 5.38 -13.44
C VAL A 132 8.14 6.68 -12.82
N LEU A 133 8.85 7.79 -13.00
CA LEU A 133 8.43 9.09 -12.47
C LEU A 133 7.10 9.57 -13.09
N LYS A 134 6.95 9.43 -14.41
CA LYS A 134 5.73 9.81 -15.15
C LYS A 134 4.54 8.99 -14.69
N GLN A 135 4.69 7.66 -14.58
CA GLN A 135 3.63 6.78 -14.09
C GLN A 135 3.24 7.14 -12.66
N SER A 136 4.23 7.32 -11.77
CA SER A 136 3.99 7.68 -10.38
C SER A 136 3.26 9.02 -10.24
N ALA A 137 3.65 10.03 -11.02
CA ALA A 137 3.00 11.34 -11.03
C ALA A 137 1.55 11.24 -11.53
N LEU A 138 1.29 10.46 -12.58
CA LEU A 138 -0.05 10.23 -13.10
C LEU A 138 -0.95 9.57 -12.05
N TYR A 139 -0.45 8.52 -11.37
CA TYR A 139 -1.17 7.87 -10.27
C TYR A 139 -1.45 8.85 -9.13
N ALA A 140 -0.41 9.53 -8.63
CA ALA A 140 -0.51 10.45 -7.50
C ALA A 140 -1.51 11.58 -7.75
N PHE A 141 -1.44 12.20 -8.94
CA PHE A 141 -2.34 13.28 -9.31
C PHE A 141 -3.78 12.79 -9.49
N THR A 142 -3.98 11.67 -10.18
CA THR A 142 -5.33 11.12 -10.43
C THR A 142 -6.00 10.72 -9.12
N ILE A 143 -5.29 10.01 -8.24
CA ILE A 143 -5.83 9.62 -6.92
C ILE A 143 -6.18 10.86 -6.10
N SER A 144 -5.27 11.84 -6.03
CA SER A 144 -5.51 13.08 -5.29
C SER A 144 -6.71 13.86 -5.82
N ALA A 145 -6.83 14.00 -7.14
CA ALA A 145 -7.92 14.72 -7.78
C ALA A 145 -9.28 14.04 -7.55
N VAL A 146 -9.36 12.72 -7.72
CA VAL A 146 -10.59 11.95 -7.50
C VAL A 146 -11.00 12.00 -6.02
N VAL A 147 -10.07 11.79 -5.09
CA VAL A 147 -10.33 11.88 -3.65
C VAL A 147 -10.81 13.28 -3.27
N PHE A 148 -10.14 14.33 -3.74
CA PHE A 148 -10.53 15.71 -3.48
C PHE A 148 -11.94 16.01 -3.98
N ALA A 149 -12.26 15.60 -5.22
CA ALA A 149 -13.56 15.79 -5.85
C ALA A 149 -14.68 15.04 -5.14
N CYS A 150 -14.47 13.76 -4.77
CA CYS A 150 -15.47 12.96 -4.06
C CYS A 150 -15.79 13.49 -2.66
N LEU A 151 -14.81 14.11 -1.99
CA LEU A 151 -14.99 14.71 -0.67
C LEU A 151 -15.48 16.15 -0.72
N MET A 152 -15.43 16.81 -1.88
CA MET A 152 -15.82 18.20 -2.05
C MET A 152 -17.22 18.52 -1.47
N PRO A 153 -18.27 17.70 -1.70
CA PRO A 153 -19.61 17.96 -1.18
C PRO A 153 -19.75 17.84 0.35
N LEU A 154 -18.75 17.25 1.03
CA LEU A 154 -18.75 17.09 2.48
C LEU A 154 -18.08 18.25 3.21
N ASN A 155 -17.48 19.20 2.48
CA ASN A 155 -16.90 20.39 3.08
C ASN A 155 -17.97 21.37 3.50
N ARG A 156 -17.72 22.05 4.61
CA ARG A 156 -18.53 23.20 5.04
C ARG A 156 -17.72 24.47 4.80
N PRO A 157 -18.33 25.52 4.24
CA PRO A 157 -17.66 26.82 4.12
C PRO A 157 -17.23 27.28 5.52
N GLY A 158 -15.94 27.54 5.69
CA GLY A 158 -15.39 28.02 6.95
C GLY A 158 -15.82 29.46 7.24
N THR A 159 -16.31 29.72 8.45
CA THR A 159 -16.41 31.09 8.98
C THR A 159 -15.02 31.63 9.29
N ALA A 160 -14.79 32.91 8.99
CA ALA A 160 -13.49 33.54 9.08
C ALA A 160 -12.92 33.47 10.52
N GLN A 161 -11.72 32.92 10.64
CA GLN A 161 -10.90 33.01 11.85
C GLN A 161 -9.51 33.50 11.45
N GLU A 162 -8.91 34.30 12.33
CA GLU A 162 -7.74 35.16 12.08
C GLU A 162 -6.53 34.42 11.53
N ASP A 163 -5.84 35.09 10.60
CA ASP A 163 -4.68 34.60 9.89
C ASP A 163 -3.52 34.33 10.87
N SER A 164 -3.19 33.06 11.05
CA SER A 164 -1.85 32.70 11.51
C SER A 164 -0.96 32.60 10.27
N PRO A 165 0.13 33.38 10.18
CA PRO A 165 1.03 33.33 9.03
C PRO A 165 1.80 32.00 9.09
N GLY A 166 1.27 30.99 8.43
CA GLY A 166 1.98 29.75 8.13
C GLY A 166 3.09 30.04 7.12
N GLY A 167 4.16 30.66 7.60
CA GLY A 167 5.32 30.97 6.77
C GLY A 167 5.92 29.68 6.19
N TRP A 168 6.53 29.80 5.01
CA TRP A 168 7.30 28.77 4.29
C TRP A 168 8.22 27.91 5.17
N LEU A 169 8.64 28.44 6.32
CA LEU A 169 9.42 27.73 7.34
C LEU A 169 8.73 26.45 7.86
N GLY A 170 7.40 26.42 7.93
CA GLY A 170 6.64 25.24 8.35
C GLY A 170 6.75 24.09 7.35
N LEU A 171 6.71 24.39 6.05
CA LEU A 171 6.75 23.39 4.96
C LEU A 171 8.08 22.65 4.87
N TRP A 172 9.16 23.18 5.46
CA TRP A 172 10.47 22.56 5.38
C TRP A 172 10.54 21.18 6.05
N HIS A 173 9.79 20.96 7.14
CA HIS A 173 9.89 19.71 7.90
C HIS A 173 9.41 18.49 7.11
N PRO A 174 8.17 18.45 6.54
CA PRO A 174 7.75 17.30 5.75
C PRO A 174 8.49 17.17 4.42
N VAL A 175 8.84 18.30 3.79
CA VAL A 175 9.65 18.27 2.56
C VAL A 175 11.00 17.62 2.84
N LYS A 176 11.62 17.91 3.99
CA LYS A 176 12.85 17.24 4.44
C LYS A 176 12.65 15.74 4.62
N GLU A 177 11.55 15.29 5.22
CA GLU A 177 11.26 13.84 5.36
C GLU A 177 11.10 13.16 4.00
N CYS A 178 10.37 13.79 3.07
CA CYS A 178 10.24 13.30 1.70
C CYS A 178 11.60 13.26 0.97
N LEU A 179 12.44 14.28 1.15
CA LEU A 179 13.78 14.34 0.58
C LEU A 179 14.71 13.28 1.17
N ILE A 180 14.61 12.98 2.47
CA ILE A 180 15.35 11.88 3.10
C ILE A 180 14.91 10.54 2.49
N ALA A 181 13.60 10.31 2.34
CA ALA A 181 13.10 9.09 1.75
C ALA A 181 13.59 8.90 0.31
N PHE A 182 13.47 9.94 -0.51
CA PHE A 182 13.98 9.94 -1.88
C PHE A 182 15.50 9.74 -1.93
N GLY A 183 16.24 10.43 -1.06
CA GLY A 183 17.69 10.30 -0.95
C GLY A 183 18.15 8.89 -0.58
N LEU A 184 17.45 8.20 0.33
CA LEU A 184 17.77 6.81 0.71
C LEU A 184 17.54 5.83 -0.44
N VAL A 185 16.46 6.01 -1.22
CA VAL A 185 16.21 5.21 -2.42
C VAL A 185 17.31 5.43 -3.46
N LEU A 186 17.70 6.67 -3.72
CA LEU A 186 18.80 6.98 -4.64
C LEU A 186 20.15 6.44 -4.16
N LEU A 187 20.42 6.51 -2.85
CA LEU A 187 21.64 5.96 -2.24
C LEU A 187 21.66 4.43 -2.40
N GLY A 188 20.52 3.77 -2.25
CA GLY A 188 20.35 2.35 -2.59
C GLY A 188 20.67 2.06 -4.05
N ALA A 189 20.06 2.78 -4.99
CA ALA A 189 20.30 2.61 -6.42
C ALA A 189 21.77 2.87 -6.81
N PHE A 190 22.43 3.80 -6.12
CA PHE A 190 23.86 4.05 -6.30
C PHE A 190 24.72 2.92 -5.71
N ALA A 191 24.38 2.39 -4.53
CA ALA A 191 25.09 1.27 -3.91
C ALA A 191 24.99 -0.02 -4.75
N TRP A 192 23.92 -0.20 -5.52
CA TRP A 192 23.82 -1.25 -6.54
C TRP A 192 24.91 -1.11 -7.60
N ARG A 193 25.16 0.11 -8.08
CA ARG A 193 26.22 0.42 -9.07
C ARG A 193 27.61 0.03 -8.57
N LEU A 194 27.82 0.09 -7.26
CA LEU A 194 29.06 -0.26 -6.58
C LEU A 194 29.19 -1.77 -6.30
N GLN A 195 28.28 -2.59 -6.83
CA GLN A 195 28.21 -4.04 -6.60
C GLN A 195 28.14 -4.44 -5.12
N TRP A 196 27.61 -3.56 -4.26
CA TRP A 196 27.44 -3.89 -2.83
C TRP A 196 26.50 -5.09 -2.65
N HIS A 197 25.60 -5.33 -3.59
CA HIS A 197 24.76 -6.54 -3.64
C HIS A 197 25.57 -7.84 -3.43
N ASP A 198 26.79 -7.91 -3.97
CA ASP A 198 27.61 -9.13 -3.96
C ASP A 198 28.39 -9.33 -2.64
N ASN A 199 28.40 -8.33 -1.77
CA ASN A 199 28.98 -8.44 -0.43
C ASN A 199 28.01 -9.19 0.49
N GLY A 200 28.52 -10.00 1.43
CA GLY A 200 27.67 -10.76 2.37
C GLY A 200 26.69 -9.92 3.20
N ILE A 201 26.99 -8.63 3.39
CA ILE A 201 26.11 -7.65 4.04
C ILE A 201 24.96 -7.22 3.11
N GLY A 202 25.22 -7.05 1.81
CA GLY A 202 24.21 -6.74 0.80
C GLY A 202 23.21 -7.89 0.66
N ALA A 203 23.71 -9.12 0.53
CA ALA A 203 22.90 -10.34 0.45
C ALA A 203 21.94 -10.51 1.65
N ALA A 204 22.37 -10.16 2.86
CA ALA A 204 21.52 -10.22 4.05
C ALA A 204 20.45 -9.12 4.10
N LEU A 205 20.75 -7.93 3.57
CA LEU A 205 19.83 -6.80 3.57
C LEU A 205 18.71 -6.91 2.53
N ILE A 206 18.94 -7.64 1.42
CA ILE A 206 17.96 -7.82 0.33
C ILE A 206 16.70 -8.60 0.74
N ASN A 207 16.68 -9.23 1.92
CA ASN A 207 15.49 -9.92 2.40
C ASN A 207 14.37 -8.93 2.82
N ILE A 208 13.72 -8.33 1.82
CA ILE A 208 12.69 -7.30 1.97
C ILE A 208 11.48 -7.83 2.76
N SER A 209 11.18 -9.12 2.62
CA SER A 209 10.11 -9.80 3.34
C SER A 209 10.34 -9.74 4.85
N GLY A 210 11.57 -9.98 5.32
CA GLY A 210 11.91 -9.92 6.74
C GLY A 210 11.72 -8.51 7.32
N TRP A 211 12.20 -7.50 6.61
CA TRP A 211 12.04 -6.10 7.01
C TRP A 211 10.58 -5.65 7.00
N LEU A 212 9.81 -6.06 5.99
CA LEU A 212 8.38 -5.81 5.91
C LEU A 212 7.62 -6.42 7.10
N TYR A 213 7.88 -7.69 7.44
CA TYR A 213 7.23 -8.32 8.60
C TYR A 213 7.64 -7.68 9.92
N ALA A 214 8.92 -7.28 10.05
CA ALA A 214 9.38 -6.52 11.21
C ALA A 214 8.66 -5.17 11.32
N LEU A 215 8.52 -4.43 10.22
CA LEU A 215 7.77 -3.17 10.18
C LEU A 215 6.31 -3.39 10.61
N LEU A 216 5.62 -4.37 10.02
CA LEU A 216 4.22 -4.71 10.35
C LEU A 216 4.03 -5.13 11.81
N PHE A 217 4.99 -5.84 12.37
CA PHE A 217 5.01 -6.16 13.80
C PHE A 217 5.17 -4.90 14.66
N LEU A 218 6.09 -4.00 14.32
CA LEU A 218 6.26 -2.72 15.03
C LEU A 218 5.01 -1.83 14.92
N ILE A 219 4.34 -1.81 13.77
CA ILE A 219 3.05 -1.13 13.59
C ILE A 219 2.00 -1.74 14.51
N GLY A 220 1.93 -3.07 14.59
CA GLY A 220 1.04 -3.75 15.53
C GLY A 220 1.28 -3.30 16.98
N LEU A 221 2.55 -3.17 17.39
CA LEU A 221 2.92 -2.64 18.70
C LEU A 221 2.44 -1.21 18.92
N ASP A 222 2.56 -0.35 17.91
CA ASP A 222 2.14 1.06 17.96
C ASP A 222 0.62 1.17 18.11
N LEU A 223 -0.13 0.39 17.30
CA LEU A 223 -1.59 0.30 17.36
C LEU A 223 -2.09 -0.14 18.75
N ALA A 224 -1.33 -0.96 19.47
CA ALA A 224 -1.69 -1.38 20.83
C ALA A 224 -1.61 -0.25 21.87
N GLN A 225 -0.86 0.81 21.59
CA GLN A 225 -0.74 1.97 22.48
C GLN A 225 -1.83 3.03 22.24
N VAL A 226 -2.57 2.93 21.13
CA VAL A 226 -3.63 3.89 20.79
C VAL A 226 -4.86 3.68 21.67
N VAL A 227 -5.25 4.73 22.40
CA VAL A 227 -6.46 4.73 23.23
C VAL A 227 -7.63 5.24 22.41
N ILE A 228 -8.50 4.33 21.96
CA ILE A 228 -9.69 4.69 21.17
C ILE A 228 -10.73 5.34 22.08
N SER A 229 -11.08 6.60 21.80
CA SER A 229 -12.18 7.28 22.48
C SER A 229 -13.50 7.11 21.73
N ARG A 230 -14.64 7.11 22.43
CA ARG A 230 -15.97 6.88 21.81
C ARG A 230 -16.36 7.97 20.81
N SER A 231 -15.85 9.20 20.97
CA SER A 231 -16.08 10.30 20.02
C SER A 231 -15.46 10.04 18.65
N TRP A 232 -14.49 9.12 18.55
CA TRP A 232 -13.84 8.76 17.29
C TRP A 232 -14.71 7.91 16.37
N LEU A 233 -15.68 7.19 16.95
CA LEU A 233 -16.61 6.32 16.22
C LEU A 233 -17.87 7.05 15.75
N ALA A 234 -17.88 8.38 15.85
CA ALA A 234 -18.99 9.18 15.34
C ALA A 234 -19.14 8.94 13.82
N PRO A 235 -20.35 8.65 13.30
CA PRO A 235 -20.57 8.37 11.88
C PRO A 235 -20.07 9.48 10.95
N ARG A 236 -20.10 10.74 11.43
CA ARG A 236 -19.56 11.90 10.70
C ARG A 236 -18.06 11.75 10.42
N VAL A 237 -17.29 11.25 11.39
CA VAL A 237 -15.83 11.10 11.28
C VAL A 237 -15.46 9.88 10.45
N LEU A 238 -16.18 8.76 10.63
CA LEU A 238 -15.95 7.53 9.87
C LEU A 238 -16.28 7.65 8.38
N LYS A 239 -17.15 8.59 8.00
CA LYS A 239 -17.51 8.83 6.59
C LYS A 239 -16.30 9.23 5.74
N ILE A 240 -15.37 10.01 6.29
CA ILE A 240 -14.21 10.52 5.54
C ILE A 240 -13.29 9.40 5.04
N PRO A 241 -12.71 8.53 5.89
CA PRO A 241 -11.84 7.45 5.43
C PRO A 241 -12.57 6.47 4.50
N LEU A 242 -13.86 6.21 4.72
CA LEU A 242 -14.65 5.37 3.81
C LEU A 242 -14.75 5.96 2.41
N VAL A 243 -15.00 7.27 2.30
CA VAL A 243 -15.02 7.95 0.99
C VAL A 243 -13.64 7.96 0.36
N VAL A 244 -12.56 8.19 1.13
CA VAL A 244 -11.19 8.10 0.62
C VAL A 244 -10.91 6.72 0.03
N MET A 245 -11.27 5.65 0.73
CA MET A 245 -11.06 4.28 0.25
C MET A 245 -11.79 4.02 -1.07
N LEU A 246 -13.07 4.37 -1.15
CA LEU A 246 -13.86 4.19 -2.36
C LEU A 246 -13.38 5.08 -3.52
N ALA A 247 -12.99 6.32 -3.23
CA ALA A 247 -12.47 7.25 -4.23
C ALA A 247 -11.09 6.81 -4.76
N SER A 248 -10.21 6.29 -3.91
CA SER A 248 -8.94 5.68 -4.32
C SER A 248 -9.17 4.46 -5.21
N MET A 249 -10.12 3.58 -4.88
CA MET A 249 -10.48 2.44 -5.73
C MET A 249 -11.06 2.91 -7.08
N LEU A 250 -11.90 3.94 -7.07
CA LEU A 250 -12.42 4.56 -8.30
C LEU A 250 -11.27 5.12 -9.15
N ALA A 251 -10.30 5.81 -8.53
CA ALA A 251 -9.11 6.28 -9.22
C ALA A 251 -8.30 5.11 -9.81
N GLY A 252 -8.17 3.99 -9.11
CA GLY A 252 -7.52 2.78 -9.63
C GLY A 252 -8.23 2.19 -10.86
N VAL A 253 -9.57 2.20 -10.89
CA VAL A 253 -10.34 1.81 -12.09
C VAL A 253 -10.05 2.75 -13.26
N LEU A 254 -10.08 4.06 -13.02
CA LEU A 254 -9.76 5.06 -14.05
C LEU A 254 -8.32 4.91 -14.56
N LEU A 255 -7.37 4.70 -13.65
CA LEU A 255 -5.96 4.51 -13.98
C LEU A 255 -5.75 3.26 -14.83
N SER A 256 -6.44 2.15 -14.54
CA SER A 256 -6.39 0.95 -15.39
C SER A 256 -6.78 1.23 -16.84
N TRP A 257 -7.77 2.11 -17.08
CA TRP A 257 -8.15 2.52 -18.43
C TRP A 257 -7.14 3.49 -19.06
N ILE A 258 -6.56 4.41 -18.28
CA ILE A 258 -5.60 5.40 -18.78
C ILE A 258 -4.25 4.76 -19.12
N THR A 259 -3.75 3.88 -18.25
CA THR A 259 -2.43 3.26 -18.41
C THR A 259 -2.47 1.96 -19.19
N GLY A 260 -3.65 1.35 -19.34
CA GLY A 260 -3.81 0.01 -19.92
C GLY A 260 -3.36 -1.12 -18.99
N GLU A 261 -3.01 -0.80 -17.74
CA GLU A 261 -2.59 -1.77 -16.75
C GLU A 261 -3.73 -2.68 -16.32
N ARG A 262 -3.39 -3.90 -15.89
CA ARG A 262 -4.37 -4.82 -15.33
C ARG A 262 -5.06 -4.18 -14.13
N LEU A 263 -6.39 -4.28 -14.07
CA LEU A 263 -7.20 -3.66 -13.02
C LEU A 263 -6.70 -3.97 -11.60
N ALA A 264 -6.29 -5.21 -11.34
CA ALA A 264 -5.73 -5.62 -10.05
C ALA A 264 -4.45 -4.83 -9.67
N VAL A 265 -3.56 -4.58 -10.63
CA VAL A 265 -2.33 -3.80 -10.43
C VAL A 265 -2.67 -2.34 -10.14
N ALA A 266 -3.53 -1.73 -10.95
CA ALA A 266 -3.91 -0.33 -10.76
C ALA A 266 -4.65 -0.11 -9.42
N LEU A 267 -5.53 -1.03 -9.02
CA LEU A 267 -6.20 -0.99 -7.73
C LEU A 267 -5.22 -1.17 -6.56
N ALA A 268 -4.28 -2.12 -6.66
CA ALA A 268 -3.24 -2.31 -5.65
C ALA A 268 -2.42 -1.03 -5.43
N LEU A 269 -1.94 -0.40 -6.51
CA LEU A 269 -1.15 0.84 -6.44
C LEU A 269 -1.97 2.03 -5.91
N SER A 270 -3.29 2.06 -6.19
CA SER A 270 -4.16 3.14 -5.71
C SER A 270 -4.55 3.06 -4.23
N THR A 271 -4.40 1.88 -3.61
CA THR A 271 -4.88 1.58 -2.24
C THR A 271 -3.75 1.50 -1.21
N GLY A 272 -2.57 2.05 -1.53
CA GLY A 272 -1.51 2.32 -0.54
C GLY A 272 -1.88 3.43 0.45
N PHE A 273 -2.89 4.23 0.12
CA PHE A 273 -3.42 5.33 0.95
C PHE A 273 -2.36 6.27 1.51
N GLY A 274 -1.19 6.41 0.88
CA GLY A 274 -0.17 7.41 1.22
C GLY A 274 0.99 6.82 2.00
N TRP A 275 0.97 5.51 2.23
CA TRP A 275 2.01 4.82 2.97
C TRP A 275 3.13 4.33 2.06
N PHE A 276 4.00 5.26 1.64
CA PHE A 276 5.05 5.01 0.63
C PHE A 276 5.99 3.85 0.97
N SER A 277 6.33 3.64 2.24
CA SER A 277 7.26 2.58 2.65
C SER A 277 6.64 1.18 2.59
N LEU A 278 5.38 1.06 3.02
CA LEU A 278 4.64 -0.19 2.91
C LEU A 278 4.27 -0.51 1.47
N SER A 279 3.76 0.48 0.73
CA SER A 279 3.29 0.31 -0.64
C SER A 279 4.43 -0.07 -1.58
N GLY A 280 5.60 0.59 -1.45
CA GLY A 280 6.80 0.27 -2.20
C GLY A 280 7.29 -1.15 -1.94
N ALA A 281 7.35 -1.57 -0.68
CA ALA A 281 7.79 -2.91 -0.31
C ALA A 281 6.85 -4.01 -0.84
N LEU A 282 5.53 -3.82 -0.69
CA LEU A 282 4.52 -4.78 -1.16
C LEU A 282 4.47 -4.87 -2.68
N ALA A 283 4.43 -3.73 -3.38
CA ALA A 283 4.45 -3.74 -4.84
C ALA A 283 5.76 -4.33 -5.38
N GLY A 284 6.91 -4.01 -4.77
CA GLY A 284 8.21 -4.59 -5.14
C GLY A 284 8.21 -6.11 -5.02
N GLN A 285 7.72 -6.63 -3.90
CA GLN A 285 7.71 -8.07 -3.63
C GLN A 285 6.79 -8.87 -4.58
N TYR A 286 5.63 -8.33 -4.95
CA TYR A 286 4.61 -9.08 -5.72
C TYR A 286 4.60 -8.76 -7.22
N LEU A 287 5.00 -7.55 -7.61
CA LEU A 287 4.97 -7.06 -9.00
C LEU A 287 6.36 -6.83 -9.58
N GLY A 288 7.40 -6.83 -8.74
CA GLY A 288 8.78 -6.55 -9.12
C GLY A 288 9.22 -5.12 -8.82
N GLU A 289 10.53 -4.92 -8.87
CA GLU A 289 11.26 -3.69 -8.52
C GLU A 289 10.68 -2.40 -9.12
N ALA A 290 10.31 -2.45 -10.41
CA ALA A 290 9.80 -1.30 -11.14
C ALA A 290 8.48 -0.80 -10.51
N TYR A 291 7.55 -1.71 -10.23
CA TYR A 291 6.28 -1.37 -9.58
C TYR A 291 6.46 -1.01 -8.10
N GLY A 292 7.45 -1.58 -7.41
CA GLY A 292 7.85 -1.13 -6.08
C GLY A 292 8.24 0.36 -6.07
N SER A 293 9.04 0.77 -7.05
CA SER A 293 9.42 2.17 -7.23
C SER A 293 8.23 3.06 -7.58
N VAL A 294 7.33 2.60 -8.47
CA VAL A 294 6.11 3.33 -8.84
C VAL A 294 5.20 3.53 -7.63
N ALA A 295 4.97 2.50 -6.81
CA ALA A 295 4.11 2.58 -5.62
C ALA A 295 4.67 3.58 -4.59
N LEU A 296 5.98 3.48 -4.30
CA LEU A 296 6.66 4.36 -3.37
C LEU A 296 6.57 5.81 -3.81
N LEU A 297 6.93 6.11 -5.06
CA LEU A 297 6.91 7.47 -5.57
C LEU A 297 5.48 8.01 -5.72
N THR A 298 4.51 7.16 -6.05
CA THR A 298 3.09 7.54 -6.09
C THR A 298 2.65 8.09 -4.74
N ASP A 299 2.89 7.35 -3.66
CA ASP A 299 2.48 7.77 -2.31
C ASP A 299 3.29 8.97 -1.81
N LEU A 300 4.59 9.03 -2.11
CA LEU A 300 5.44 10.19 -1.78
C LEU A 300 4.97 11.47 -2.47
N MET A 301 4.67 11.41 -3.77
CA MET A 301 4.10 12.54 -4.50
C MET A 301 2.72 12.90 -3.96
N ARG A 302 1.92 11.91 -3.54
CA ARG A 302 0.60 12.17 -2.94
C ARG A 302 0.70 12.89 -1.60
N GLU A 303 1.73 12.60 -0.80
CA GLU A 303 2.01 13.33 0.43
C GLU A 303 2.35 14.81 0.14
N LEU A 304 3.21 15.07 -0.85
CA LEU A 304 3.55 16.44 -1.28
C LEU A 304 2.34 17.22 -1.82
N ILE A 305 1.50 16.56 -2.63
CA ILE A 305 0.24 17.13 -3.12
C ILE A 305 -0.69 17.42 -1.93
N GLY A 306 -0.84 16.48 -1.00
CA GLY A 306 -1.66 16.65 0.20
C GLY A 306 -1.24 17.84 1.04
N LEU A 307 0.06 18.01 1.29
CA LEU A 307 0.60 19.18 2.01
C LEU A 307 0.24 20.49 1.31
N THR A 308 0.39 20.54 -0.01
CA THR A 308 0.06 21.72 -0.82
C THR A 308 -1.45 22.02 -0.77
N VAL A 309 -2.29 20.98 -0.88
CA VAL A 309 -3.74 21.10 -0.83
C VAL A 309 -4.23 21.51 0.57
N VAL A 310 -3.64 20.99 1.65
CA VAL A 310 -3.95 21.46 3.02
C VAL A 310 -3.54 22.91 3.19
N PHE A 311 -2.33 23.27 2.77
CA PHE A 311 -1.82 24.63 2.91
C PHE A 311 -2.66 25.67 2.14
N MET A 312 -3.02 25.36 0.89
CA MET A 312 -3.76 26.31 0.04
C MET A 312 -5.27 26.29 0.25
N LEU A 313 -5.86 25.11 0.52
CA LEU A 313 -7.31 24.91 0.46
C LEU A 313 -7.92 24.43 1.79
N GLY A 314 -7.10 24.14 2.82
CA GLY A 314 -7.56 23.56 4.09
C GLY A 314 -8.62 24.38 4.83
N ARG A 315 -8.64 25.70 4.65
CA ARG A 315 -9.62 26.60 5.29
C ARG A 315 -11.05 26.40 4.78
N ASN A 316 -11.20 26.13 3.48
CA ASN A 316 -12.51 26.03 2.82
C ASN A 316 -12.88 24.58 2.51
N PHE A 317 -11.88 23.72 2.36
CA PHE A 317 -12.00 22.33 1.91
C PHE A 317 -11.33 21.34 2.87
N ALA A 318 -11.45 21.56 4.19
CA ALA A 318 -10.79 20.76 5.22
C ALA A 318 -10.95 19.24 5.05
N ASN A 319 -12.17 18.73 4.81
CA ASN A 319 -12.41 17.29 4.63
C ASN A 319 -11.73 16.76 3.37
N SER A 320 -11.78 17.50 2.25
CA SER A 320 -11.09 17.11 1.03
C SER A 320 -9.58 17.13 1.21
N SER A 321 -9.02 18.16 1.84
CA SER A 321 -7.58 18.27 2.08
C SER A 321 -7.07 17.15 2.98
N ILE A 322 -7.78 16.85 4.08
CA ILE A 322 -7.49 15.70 4.95
C ILE A 322 -7.55 14.38 4.17
N GLY A 323 -8.54 14.22 3.29
CA GLY A 323 -8.68 13.02 2.47
C GLY A 323 -7.53 12.82 1.49
N VAL A 324 -7.03 13.89 0.84
CA VAL A 324 -5.89 13.82 -0.08
C VAL A 324 -4.61 13.40 0.66
N CYS A 325 -4.38 13.91 1.87
CA CYS A 325 -3.28 13.47 2.74
C CYS A 325 -3.36 11.96 3.02
N GLY A 326 -4.55 11.41 3.21
CA GLY A 326 -4.74 9.98 3.42
C GLY A 326 -4.17 9.52 4.76
N ALA A 327 -3.35 8.47 4.77
CA ALA A 327 -2.71 7.93 5.97
C ALA A 327 -1.84 8.96 6.70
N THR A 328 -1.17 9.85 5.94
CA THR A 328 -0.25 10.85 6.50
C THR A 328 -0.97 12.00 7.24
N ALA A 329 -2.31 12.01 7.22
CA ALA A 329 -3.15 12.93 7.98
C ALA A 329 -2.93 12.86 9.49
N MET A 330 -2.51 11.70 10.02
CA MET A 330 -2.35 11.50 11.46
C MET A 330 -0.98 11.88 12.01
N ASP A 331 0.04 11.98 11.16
CA ASP A 331 1.44 12.17 11.54
C ASP A 331 2.08 13.37 10.83
N THR A 332 2.63 13.20 9.62
CA THR A 332 3.50 14.19 8.95
C THR A 332 2.73 15.44 8.55
N THR A 333 1.46 15.29 8.16
CA THR A 333 0.61 16.41 7.73
C THR A 333 -0.25 16.98 8.87
N LEU A 334 -0.30 16.33 10.03
CA LEU A 334 -1.11 16.76 11.18
C LEU A 334 -0.78 18.19 11.67
N PRO A 335 0.49 18.62 11.76
CA PRO A 335 0.81 20.00 12.14
C PRO A 335 0.20 21.03 11.18
N PHE A 336 0.09 20.71 9.90
CA PHE A 336 -0.47 21.58 8.87
C PHE A 336 -1.99 21.59 8.92
N VAL A 337 -2.61 20.44 9.17
CA VAL A 337 -4.05 20.38 9.43
C VAL A 337 -4.40 21.27 10.62
N ARG A 338 -3.60 21.26 11.70
CA ARG A 338 -3.82 22.13 12.87
C ARG A 338 -3.67 23.62 12.57
N GLN A 339 -2.85 23.99 11.59
CA GLN A 339 -2.59 25.38 11.23
C GLN A 339 -3.58 25.90 10.18
N ALA A 340 -3.91 25.08 9.18
CA ALA A 340 -4.69 25.48 8.00
C ALA A 340 -6.18 25.14 8.10
N CYS A 341 -6.55 24.14 8.90
CA CYS A 341 -7.95 23.73 9.12
C CYS A 341 -8.41 24.16 10.52
N HIS A 342 -9.73 24.32 10.71
CA HIS A 342 -10.28 24.56 12.06
C HIS A 342 -9.95 23.40 13.00
N TYR A 343 -9.73 23.72 14.27
CA TYR A 343 -9.30 22.73 15.29
C TYR A 343 -10.28 21.55 15.44
N GLU A 344 -11.56 21.73 15.09
CA GLU A 344 -12.57 20.66 15.07
C GLU A 344 -12.25 19.51 14.08
N TYR A 345 -11.42 19.75 13.06
CA TYR A 345 -11.04 18.73 12.07
C TYR A 345 -9.81 17.92 12.48
N VAL A 346 -9.09 18.31 13.54
CA VAL A 346 -7.89 17.61 14.01
C VAL A 346 -8.19 16.16 14.42
N PRO A 347 -9.26 15.85 15.19
CA PRO A 347 -9.61 14.46 15.47
C PRO A 347 -9.95 13.68 14.19
N THR A 348 -10.66 14.31 13.24
CA THR A 348 -11.01 13.69 11.95
C THR A 348 -9.77 13.28 11.16
N ALA A 349 -8.74 14.12 11.12
CA ALA A 349 -7.47 13.80 10.45
C ALA A 349 -6.75 12.60 11.10
N ILE A 350 -6.67 12.59 12.43
CA ILE A 350 -6.04 11.49 13.19
C ILE A 350 -6.77 10.17 12.94
N ILE A 351 -8.10 10.16 13.03
CA ILE A 351 -8.92 8.95 12.88
C ILE A 351 -8.93 8.46 11.44
N SER A 352 -9.06 9.38 10.48
CA SER A 352 -9.01 9.05 9.06
C SER A 352 -7.66 8.42 8.71
N GLY A 353 -6.55 9.05 9.13
CA GLY A 353 -5.21 8.52 8.91
C GLY A 353 -5.04 7.13 9.54
N LEU A 354 -5.44 6.95 10.79
CA LEU A 354 -5.39 5.66 11.49
C LEU A 354 -6.16 4.55 10.76
N ILE A 355 -7.39 4.83 10.33
CA ILE A 355 -8.22 3.84 9.61
C ILE A 355 -7.59 3.48 8.27
N LEU A 356 -7.09 4.46 7.52
CA LEU A 356 -6.43 4.24 6.23
C LEU A 356 -5.12 3.46 6.38
N THR A 357 -4.33 3.73 7.42
CA THR A 357 -3.12 2.98 7.77
C THR A 357 -3.42 1.51 8.03
N ILE A 358 -4.51 1.20 8.75
CA ILE A 358 -4.93 -0.19 8.98
C ILE A 358 -5.47 -0.83 7.69
N ALA A 359 -6.19 -0.05 6.87
CA ALA A 359 -6.80 -0.54 5.64
C ALA A 359 -5.77 -0.82 4.52
N ALA A 360 -4.73 0.00 4.39
CA ALA A 360 -3.73 -0.06 3.31
C ALA A 360 -3.15 -1.47 3.08
N PRO A 361 -2.54 -2.16 4.07
CA PRO A 361 -2.00 -3.50 3.85
C PRO A 361 -3.07 -4.49 3.40
N PHE A 362 -4.28 -4.40 3.96
CA PHE A 362 -5.37 -5.32 3.64
C PHE A 362 -5.83 -5.16 2.17
N PHE A 363 -6.16 -3.93 1.75
CA PHE A 363 -6.65 -3.68 0.39
C PHE A 363 -5.59 -3.92 -0.66
N MET A 364 -4.37 -3.45 -0.45
CA MET A 364 -3.29 -3.63 -1.41
C MET A 364 -3.02 -5.12 -1.66
N LEU A 365 -2.88 -5.92 -0.60
CA LEU A 365 -2.68 -7.37 -0.74
C LEU A 365 -3.88 -8.09 -1.35
N PHE A 366 -5.09 -7.67 -0.99
CA PHE A 366 -6.29 -8.22 -1.59
C PHE A 366 -6.25 -8.05 -3.11
N PHE A 367 -5.89 -6.88 -3.63
CA PHE A 367 -5.75 -6.67 -5.08
C PHE A 367 -4.55 -7.38 -5.68
N LEU A 368 -3.40 -7.39 -5.01
CA LEU A 368 -2.20 -8.12 -5.44
C LEU A 368 -2.43 -9.64 -5.52
N SER A 369 -3.37 -10.20 -4.77
CA SER A 369 -3.69 -11.63 -4.85
C SER A 369 -4.41 -12.05 -6.14
N PHE A 370 -4.99 -11.09 -6.88
CA PHE A 370 -5.59 -11.31 -8.19
C PHE A 370 -4.59 -11.12 -9.34
N VAL A 371 -3.36 -10.75 -9.00
CA VAL A 371 -2.25 -10.62 -9.94
C VAL A 371 -1.69 -12.00 -10.22
#